data_AF-A0A497ERA8-F1
#
_entry.id   AF-A0A497ERA8-F1
#
_cell.length_a   1.000
_cell.length_b   1.000
_cell.length_c   1.000
_cell.angle_alpha   90.00
_cell.angle_beta   90.00
_cell.angle_gamma   90.00
#
_symmetry.space_group_name_H-M   'P 1'
#
loop_
_entity.id
_entity.type
_entity.pdbx_description
1 polymer ?
#
loop_
_entity_poly.entity_id
_entity_poly.type
_entity_poly.pdbx_seq_one_letter_code
_entity_poly.pdbx_strand_id
1 'polypeptide(L)'
;MSSDAQNFLNLIEECKRLCLKSSKLFEVKEGLVELKHYSSLIVIGDLHGDLESLEIILRLSDFKRLVEERGDVLLLFLGDYGDRGFQTPETIYEILKLKTSYPENVITLRGNHESPPGLLAHPHDTPFFLKRRYPDKWLEIYQSLMDLYDMLPHAAIVDGYAFFVHGGVPYNIKSKEDVANARKLHPSENILEQLLWNDPSDEILDITPSPRGAGYLFGKNITLRFTRLIGVKYIVRSHEPCNGISLSHDGLVTTVFSRKGPPYFNTKAAFLNIKEGDAPYSYAVYF
;
A
#
# COMPACT_ATOMS: atom_id res chain seq x y z
N MET A 1 -15.78 0.99 -25.78
CA MET A 1 -15.45 -0.22 -24.99
C MET A 1 -14.11 -0.82 -25.36
N SER A 2 -13.81 -1.18 -26.63
CA SER A 2 -12.48 -1.70 -26.98
C SER A 2 -11.36 -0.65 -26.82
N SER A 3 -11.66 0.63 -27.08
CA SER A 3 -10.77 1.77 -26.82
C SER A 3 -10.37 1.89 -25.34
N ASP A 4 -11.34 1.75 -24.44
CA ASP A 4 -11.13 1.97 -23.00
C ASP A 4 -10.32 0.83 -22.39
N ALA A 5 -10.60 -0.40 -22.82
CA ALA A 5 -9.81 -1.57 -22.44
C ALA A 5 -8.37 -1.46 -22.95
N GLN A 6 -8.17 -1.00 -24.19
CA GLN A 6 -6.83 -0.77 -24.73
C GLN A 6 -6.10 0.35 -23.97
N ASN A 7 -6.79 1.43 -23.61
CA ASN A 7 -6.21 2.49 -22.80
C ASN A 7 -5.79 1.98 -21.42
N PHE A 8 -6.58 1.09 -20.80
CA PHE A 8 -6.19 0.47 -19.53
C PHE A 8 -4.93 -0.39 -19.68
N LEU A 9 -4.85 -1.22 -20.72
CA LEU A 9 -3.64 -2.00 -21.01
C LEU A 9 -2.42 -1.11 -21.22
N ASN A 10 -2.54 -0.06 -22.03
CA ASN A 10 -1.45 0.90 -22.28
C ASN A 10 -0.99 1.56 -20.97
N LEU A 11 -1.93 1.87 -20.08
CA LEU A 11 -1.66 2.48 -18.79
C LEU A 11 -0.92 1.52 -17.85
N ILE A 12 -1.30 0.24 -17.83
CA ILE A 12 -0.61 -0.81 -17.06
C ILE A 12 0.83 -0.96 -17.56
N GLU A 13 1.04 -1.03 -18.87
CA GLU A 13 2.38 -1.15 -19.46
C GLU A 13 3.28 0.05 -19.16
N GLU A 14 2.71 1.26 -19.15
CA GLU A 14 3.46 2.45 -18.75
C GLU A 14 3.81 2.41 -17.26
N CYS A 15 2.88 2.01 -16.40
CA CYS A 15 3.18 1.82 -14.97
C CYS A 15 4.28 0.79 -14.72
N LYS A 16 4.30 -0.34 -15.44
CA LYS A 16 5.39 -1.34 -15.35
C LYS A 16 6.76 -0.70 -15.59
N ARG A 17 6.88 0.20 -16.58
CA ARG A 17 8.12 0.93 -16.87
C ARG A 17 8.50 1.93 -15.78
N LEU A 18 7.54 2.39 -14.99
CA LEU A 18 7.73 3.41 -13.95
C LEU A 18 7.95 2.82 -12.54
N CYS A 19 7.53 1.58 -12.28
CA CYS A 19 7.57 0.96 -10.94
C CYS A 19 8.95 1.00 -10.27
N LEU A 20 10.02 0.81 -11.05
CA LEU A 20 11.40 0.75 -10.55
C LEU A 20 12.19 2.04 -10.82
N LYS A 21 11.54 3.11 -11.27
CA LYS A 21 12.21 4.39 -11.50
C LYS A 21 12.26 5.21 -10.21
N SER A 22 13.46 5.60 -9.83
CA SER A 22 13.72 6.61 -8.81
C SER A 22 13.44 8.03 -9.32
N SER A 23 13.25 8.95 -8.38
CA SER A 23 13.14 10.39 -8.65
C SER A 23 14.07 11.18 -7.72
N LYS A 24 13.96 12.50 -7.73
CA LYS A 24 14.60 13.36 -6.73
C LYS A 24 14.00 13.20 -5.32
N LEU A 25 12.73 12.78 -5.23
CA LEU A 25 11.98 12.70 -3.97
C LEU A 25 12.14 11.34 -3.28
N PHE A 26 12.42 10.28 -4.04
CA PHE A 26 12.60 8.93 -3.51
C PHE A 26 13.52 8.08 -4.38
N GLU A 27 14.09 7.04 -3.78
CA GLU A 27 14.90 6.04 -4.45
C GLU A 27 14.28 4.66 -4.31
N VAL A 28 14.11 3.96 -5.43
CA VAL A 28 13.61 2.58 -5.42
C VAL A 28 14.79 1.62 -5.37
N LYS A 29 14.89 0.86 -4.28
CA LYS A 29 15.88 -0.21 -4.06
C LYS A 29 15.16 -1.54 -4.01
N GLU A 30 15.04 -2.18 -5.17
CA GLU A 30 14.26 -3.41 -5.33
C GLU A 30 12.81 -3.22 -4.86
N GLY A 31 12.38 -3.97 -3.84
CA GLY A 31 11.03 -3.84 -3.29
C GLY A 31 10.89 -2.80 -2.16
N LEU A 32 11.93 -2.03 -1.85
CA LEU A 32 11.91 -0.97 -0.84
C LEU A 32 12.08 0.41 -1.47
N VAL A 33 11.19 1.35 -1.13
CA VAL A 33 11.27 2.74 -1.57
C VAL A 33 11.79 3.62 -0.43
N GLU A 34 12.96 4.24 -0.60
CA GLU A 34 13.53 5.18 0.36
C GLU A 34 13.10 6.61 0.02
N LEU A 35 12.24 7.19 0.85
CA LEU A 35 11.78 8.56 0.70
C LEU A 35 12.85 9.51 1.20
N LYS A 36 13.14 10.56 0.43
CA LYS A 36 14.21 11.52 0.71
C LYS A 36 13.62 12.83 1.21
N HIS A 37 13.28 13.72 0.30
CA HIS A 37 12.82 15.07 0.63
C HIS A 37 11.37 15.23 0.18
N TYR A 38 10.50 15.66 1.08
CA TYR A 38 9.12 16.02 0.79
C TYR A 38 8.63 17.10 1.76
N SER A 39 7.76 18.00 1.29
CA SER A 39 7.06 18.95 2.15
C SER A 39 5.74 18.41 2.69
N SER A 40 5.22 17.35 2.06
CA SER A 40 4.00 16.64 2.45
C SER A 40 4.04 15.21 1.90
N LEU A 41 3.71 14.24 2.75
CA LEU A 41 3.54 12.84 2.41
C LEU A 41 2.11 12.42 2.71
N ILE A 42 1.33 12.25 1.65
CA ILE A 42 -0.07 11.81 1.71
C ILE A 42 -0.08 10.28 1.64
N VAL A 43 -0.49 9.62 2.71
CA VAL A 43 -0.51 8.14 2.80
C VAL A 43 -1.95 7.65 2.76
N ILE A 44 -2.24 6.75 1.81
CA ILE A 44 -3.54 6.13 1.56
C ILE A 44 -3.45 4.64 1.86
N GLY A 45 -4.33 4.14 2.71
CA GLY A 45 -4.49 2.73 3.02
C GLY A 45 -5.39 2.00 2.01
N ASP A 46 -6.03 0.91 2.44
CA ASP A 46 -6.91 0.09 1.62
C ASP A 46 -8.06 0.91 1.02
N LEU A 47 -8.30 0.68 -0.28
CA LEU A 47 -9.42 1.25 -1.03
C LEU A 47 -10.43 0.17 -1.43
N HIS A 48 -9.95 -1.03 -1.81
CA HIS A 48 -10.77 -2.15 -2.25
C HIS A 48 -11.83 -1.80 -3.32
N GLY A 49 -11.46 -1.00 -4.31
CA GLY A 49 -12.41 -0.54 -5.32
C GLY A 49 -13.43 0.50 -4.83
N ASP A 50 -13.08 1.33 -3.84
CA ASP A 50 -13.84 2.51 -3.41
C ASP A 50 -13.30 3.78 -4.08
N LEU A 51 -13.78 4.06 -5.29
CA LEU A 51 -13.37 5.22 -6.07
C LEU A 51 -13.81 6.54 -5.41
N GLU A 52 -14.97 6.55 -4.76
CA GLU A 52 -15.49 7.76 -4.12
C GLU A 52 -14.57 8.21 -2.98
N SER A 53 -14.09 7.28 -2.15
CA SER A 53 -13.12 7.61 -1.11
C SER A 53 -11.80 8.14 -1.70
N LEU A 54 -11.30 7.57 -2.80
CA LEU A 54 -10.11 8.08 -3.49
C LEU A 54 -10.33 9.53 -3.97
N GLU A 55 -11.48 9.83 -4.59
CA GLU A 55 -11.81 11.18 -5.05
C GLU A 55 -11.89 12.19 -3.89
N ILE A 56 -12.48 11.78 -2.75
CA ILE A 56 -12.53 12.61 -1.54
C ILE A 56 -11.11 12.89 -1.04
N ILE A 57 -10.24 11.87 -0.96
CA ILE A 57 -8.85 12.04 -0.50
C ILE A 57 -8.10 13.00 -1.42
N LEU A 58 -8.18 12.84 -2.74
CA LEU A 58 -7.49 13.74 -3.69
C LEU A 58 -7.96 15.19 -3.55
N ARG A 59 -9.24 15.41 -3.29
CA ARG A 59 -9.80 16.74 -3.05
C ARG A 59 -9.34 17.34 -1.72
N LEU A 60 -9.42 16.58 -0.63
CA LEU A 60 -9.09 17.07 0.71
C LEU A 60 -7.58 17.24 0.93
N SER A 61 -6.76 16.40 0.31
CA SER A 61 -5.31 16.51 0.33
C SER A 61 -4.78 17.62 -0.57
N ASP A 62 -5.59 18.06 -1.55
CA ASP A 62 -5.23 19.06 -2.55
C ASP A 62 -3.97 18.67 -3.35
N PHE A 63 -3.79 17.36 -3.53
CA PHE A 63 -2.55 16.76 -4.04
C PHE A 63 -2.07 17.41 -5.36
N LYS A 64 -2.96 17.51 -6.35
CA LYS A 64 -2.61 17.98 -7.70
C LYS A 64 -2.10 19.42 -7.66
N ARG A 65 -2.82 20.31 -6.96
CA ARG A 65 -2.42 21.72 -6.81
C ARG A 65 -1.10 21.83 -6.06
N LEU A 66 -0.91 21.09 -4.97
CA LEU A 66 0.32 21.16 -4.17
C LEU A 66 1.54 20.63 -4.94
N VAL A 67 1.38 19.59 -5.78
CA VAL A 67 2.44 19.13 -6.69
C VAL A 67 2.80 20.22 -7.70
N GLU A 68 1.83 20.89 -8.31
CA GLU A 68 2.07 21.98 -9.26
C GLU A 68 2.77 23.19 -8.62
N GLU A 69 2.41 23.52 -7.37
CA GLU A 69 2.96 24.67 -6.66
C GLU A 69 4.35 24.43 -6.05
N ARG A 70 4.59 23.22 -5.52
CA ARG A 70 5.78 22.93 -4.71
C ARG A 70 6.69 21.86 -5.30
N GLY A 71 6.11 20.91 -6.04
CA GLY A 71 6.82 19.82 -6.70
C GLY A 71 7.38 18.73 -5.77
N ASP A 72 7.40 18.94 -4.45
CA ASP A 72 7.98 18.04 -3.43
C ASP A 72 6.91 17.38 -2.54
N VAL A 73 5.77 17.04 -3.13
CA VAL A 73 4.65 16.37 -2.45
C VAL A 73 4.60 14.91 -2.91
N LEU A 74 4.49 13.99 -1.96
CA LEU A 74 4.40 12.56 -2.23
C LEU A 74 3.00 12.03 -1.94
N LEU A 75 2.53 11.11 -2.80
CA LEU A 75 1.32 10.32 -2.61
C LEU A 75 1.71 8.85 -2.57
N LEU A 76 1.55 8.23 -1.40
CA LEU A 76 1.94 6.86 -1.12
C LEU A 76 0.70 6.00 -0.89
N PHE A 77 0.46 5.03 -1.76
CA PHE A 77 -0.55 3.99 -1.56
C PHE A 77 0.08 2.78 -0.89
N LEU A 78 -0.56 2.26 0.16
CA LEU A 78 -0.04 1.11 0.92
C LEU A 78 -0.42 -0.25 0.32
N GLY A 79 -1.42 -0.32 -0.57
CA GLY A 79 -1.87 -1.57 -1.19
C GLY A 79 -3.39 -1.68 -1.26
N ASP A 80 -3.86 -2.86 -1.67
CA ASP A 80 -5.26 -3.27 -1.71
C ASP A 80 -6.16 -2.30 -2.49
N TYR A 81 -5.84 -2.18 -3.77
CA TYR A 81 -6.53 -1.29 -4.71
C TYR A 81 -7.85 -1.93 -5.17
N GLY A 82 -7.83 -3.24 -5.37
CA GLY A 82 -8.90 -4.04 -5.94
C GLY A 82 -9.60 -4.96 -4.94
N ASP A 83 -10.41 -5.87 -5.49
CA ASP A 83 -11.30 -6.78 -4.79
C ASP A 83 -12.37 -6.13 -3.91
N ARG A 84 -13.41 -6.92 -3.55
CA ARG A 84 -14.54 -6.55 -2.68
C ARG A 84 -15.50 -5.47 -3.21
N GLY A 85 -14.98 -4.37 -3.77
CA GLY A 85 -15.75 -3.24 -4.25
C GLY A 85 -16.09 -3.32 -5.74
N PHE A 86 -17.31 -2.92 -6.09
CA PHE A 86 -17.79 -2.97 -7.47
C PHE A 86 -16.96 -2.12 -8.45
N GLN A 87 -16.37 -1.01 -7.97
CA GLN A 87 -15.56 -0.07 -8.77
C GLN A 87 -14.06 -0.41 -8.76
N THR A 88 -13.69 -1.67 -8.49
CA THR A 88 -12.30 -2.16 -8.59
C THR A 88 -11.63 -1.75 -9.90
N PRO A 89 -12.20 -1.98 -11.11
CA PRO A 89 -11.54 -1.61 -12.35
C PRO A 89 -11.27 -0.10 -12.45
N GLU A 90 -12.25 0.73 -12.08
CA GLU A 90 -12.13 2.19 -12.12
C GLU A 90 -11.13 2.73 -11.09
N THR A 91 -11.09 2.14 -9.90
CA THR A 91 -10.17 2.53 -8.82
C THR A 91 -8.73 2.22 -9.22
N ILE A 92 -8.46 1.01 -9.70
CA ILE A 92 -7.13 0.65 -10.22
C ILE A 92 -6.76 1.58 -11.38
N TYR A 93 -7.67 1.81 -12.33
CA TYR A 93 -7.42 2.69 -13.47
C TYR A 93 -7.00 4.11 -13.03
N GLU A 94 -7.72 4.72 -12.08
CA GLU A 94 -7.39 6.08 -11.62
C GLU A 94 -6.05 6.12 -10.85
N ILE A 95 -5.72 5.09 -10.05
CA ILE A 95 -4.42 4.99 -9.37
C ILE A 95 -3.27 4.91 -10.40
N LEU A 96 -3.41 4.05 -11.42
CA LEU A 96 -2.39 3.94 -12.46
C LEU A 96 -2.28 5.24 -13.27
N LYS A 97 -3.39 5.94 -13.49
CA LYS A 97 -3.39 7.25 -14.16
C LYS A 97 -2.67 8.31 -13.35
N LEU A 98 -2.87 8.33 -12.03
CA LEU A 98 -2.08 9.17 -11.12
C LEU A 98 -0.59 8.83 -11.21
N LYS A 99 -0.23 7.54 -11.18
CA LYS A 99 1.17 7.10 -11.29
C LYS A 99 1.82 7.53 -12.60
N THR A 100 1.13 7.41 -13.72
CA THR A 100 1.68 7.83 -15.03
C THR A 100 1.73 9.35 -15.20
N SER A 101 0.78 10.08 -14.62
CA SER A 101 0.71 11.54 -14.72
C SER A 101 1.69 12.25 -13.77
N TYR A 102 1.99 11.63 -12.62
CA TYR A 102 2.88 12.16 -11.59
C TYR A 102 3.92 11.11 -11.17
N PRO A 103 4.77 10.62 -12.10
CA PRO A 103 5.67 9.49 -11.86
C PRO A 103 6.70 9.72 -10.76
N GLU A 104 7.08 10.99 -10.53
CA GLU A 104 8.04 11.40 -9.50
C GLU A 104 7.42 11.62 -8.13
N ASN A 105 6.08 11.65 -8.03
CA ASN A 105 5.34 12.00 -6.81
C ASN A 105 4.47 10.85 -6.28
N VAL A 106 4.03 9.94 -7.14
CA VAL A 106 3.12 8.84 -6.78
C VAL A 106 3.90 7.53 -6.62
N ILE A 107 3.70 6.88 -5.49
CA ILE A 107 4.30 5.58 -5.13
C ILE A 107 3.17 4.61 -4.80
N THR A 108 3.22 3.44 -5.41
CA THR A 108 2.21 2.38 -5.28
C THR A 108 2.86 1.15 -4.67
N LEU A 109 2.57 0.87 -3.40
CA LEU A 109 3.04 -0.34 -2.73
C LEU A 109 2.08 -1.51 -2.92
N ARG A 110 2.62 -2.72 -2.88
CA ARG A 110 1.89 -3.97 -2.99
C ARG A 110 1.07 -4.25 -1.74
N GLY A 111 -0.23 -4.50 -1.90
CA GLY A 111 -1.08 -5.09 -0.87
C GLY A 111 -1.12 -6.62 -0.93
N ASN A 112 -1.85 -7.25 -0.01
CA ASN A 112 -2.04 -8.69 -0.06
C ASN A 112 -2.98 -9.11 -1.20
N HIS A 113 -3.88 -8.23 -1.63
CA HIS A 113 -4.75 -8.45 -2.79
C HIS A 113 -4.06 -8.24 -4.14
N GLU A 114 -2.95 -7.50 -4.17
CA GLU A 114 -1.98 -7.54 -5.29
C GLU A 114 -1.06 -8.76 -5.16
N SER A 115 -1.64 -9.95 -4.96
CA SER A 115 -0.97 -11.13 -4.40
C SER A 115 0.24 -11.64 -5.19
N PRO A 116 1.33 -12.10 -4.53
CA PRO A 116 2.41 -12.82 -5.19
C PRO A 116 2.00 -14.25 -5.55
N PRO A 117 2.74 -14.90 -6.47
CA PRO A 117 2.50 -16.29 -6.83
C PRO A 117 2.43 -17.20 -5.58
N GLY A 118 1.34 -17.96 -5.47
CA GLY A 118 1.13 -18.91 -4.37
C GLY A 118 0.53 -18.34 -3.07
N LEU A 119 0.25 -17.02 -2.99
CA LEU A 119 -0.37 -16.37 -1.82
C LEU A 119 -1.61 -15.55 -2.21
N LEU A 120 -2.46 -16.10 -3.07
CA LEU A 120 -3.66 -15.42 -3.54
C LEU A 120 -4.59 -15.08 -2.36
N ALA A 121 -4.94 -13.81 -2.22
CA ALA A 121 -5.87 -13.36 -1.19
C ALA A 121 -7.30 -13.85 -1.49
N HIS A 122 -8.08 -14.06 -0.43
CA HIS A 122 -9.46 -14.51 -0.56
C HIS A 122 -10.45 -13.61 0.20
N PRO A 123 -11.61 -13.32 -0.40
CA PRO A 123 -11.99 -13.47 -1.82
C PRO A 123 -11.14 -12.67 -2.81
N HIS A 124 -11.04 -13.21 -4.03
CA HIS A 124 -10.37 -12.61 -5.19
C HIS A 124 -11.40 -12.31 -6.28
N ASP A 125 -12.01 -11.13 -6.21
CA ASP A 125 -13.16 -10.70 -7.01
C ASP A 125 -12.77 -9.88 -8.25
N THR A 126 -11.52 -9.42 -8.33
CA THR A 126 -10.98 -8.58 -9.40
C THR A 126 -11.24 -9.18 -10.79
N PRO A 127 -11.00 -10.50 -11.04
CA PRO A 127 -11.36 -11.12 -12.32
C PRO A 127 -12.84 -10.96 -12.69
N PHE A 128 -13.74 -11.06 -11.71
CA PHE A 128 -15.17 -10.91 -11.93
C PHE A 128 -15.54 -9.47 -12.31
N PHE A 129 -15.01 -8.47 -11.58
CA PHE A 129 -15.28 -7.07 -11.89
C PHE A 129 -14.68 -6.64 -13.23
N LEU A 130 -13.48 -7.12 -13.57
CA LEU A 130 -12.87 -6.89 -14.89
C LEU A 130 -13.70 -7.53 -15.99
N LYS A 131 -14.14 -8.78 -15.83
CA LYS A 131 -14.98 -9.49 -16.81
C LYS A 131 -16.29 -8.75 -17.06
N ARG A 132 -16.91 -8.19 -16.02
CA ARG A 132 -18.11 -7.38 -16.17
C ARG A 132 -17.84 -6.09 -16.94
N ARG A 133 -16.73 -5.40 -16.65
CA ARG A 133 -16.42 -4.08 -17.22
C ARG A 133 -15.83 -4.13 -18.63
N TYR A 134 -15.05 -5.17 -18.92
CA TYR A 134 -14.27 -5.36 -20.15
C TYR A 134 -14.41 -6.80 -20.69
N PRO A 135 -15.62 -7.25 -21.09
CA PRO A 135 -15.90 -8.66 -21.38
C PRO A 135 -14.98 -9.31 -22.41
N ASP A 136 -14.48 -8.54 -23.38
CA ASP A 136 -13.62 -9.06 -24.46
C ASP A 136 -12.12 -9.07 -24.12
N LYS A 137 -11.69 -8.29 -23.12
CA LYS A 137 -10.27 -8.05 -22.79
C LYS A 137 -9.90 -8.27 -21.33
N TRP A 138 -10.84 -8.66 -20.48
CA TRP A 138 -10.61 -8.76 -19.03
C TRP A 138 -9.47 -9.70 -18.68
N LEU A 139 -9.29 -10.80 -19.42
CA LEU A 139 -8.22 -11.75 -19.17
C LEU A 139 -6.85 -11.17 -19.48
N GLU A 140 -6.73 -10.44 -20.61
CA GLU A 140 -5.52 -9.70 -21.00
C GLU A 140 -5.17 -8.62 -19.96
N ILE A 141 -6.18 -7.85 -19.52
CA ILE A 141 -6.02 -6.83 -18.47
C ILE A 141 -5.59 -7.48 -17.15
N TYR A 142 -6.26 -8.55 -16.74
CA TYR A 142 -5.98 -9.25 -15.49
C TYR A 142 -4.56 -9.83 -15.48
N GLN A 143 -4.14 -10.49 -16.56
CA GLN A 143 -2.77 -11.00 -16.69
C GLN A 143 -1.75 -9.87 -16.62
N SER A 144 -1.99 -8.77 -17.33
CA SER A 144 -1.09 -7.61 -17.30
C SER A 144 -1.04 -6.94 -15.92
N LEU A 145 -2.14 -6.93 -15.16
CA LEU A 145 -2.16 -6.48 -13.77
C LEU A 145 -1.33 -7.40 -12.86
N MET A 146 -1.45 -8.73 -13.01
CA MET A 146 -0.63 -9.66 -12.23
C MET A 146 0.87 -9.44 -12.47
N ASP A 147 1.27 -9.25 -13.74
CA ASP A 147 2.65 -8.90 -14.09
C ASP A 147 3.09 -7.58 -13.43
N LEU A 148 2.20 -6.57 -13.41
CA LEU A 148 2.47 -5.29 -12.74
C LEU A 148 2.63 -5.47 -11.23
N TYR A 149 1.76 -6.26 -10.59
CA TYR A 149 1.80 -6.52 -9.15
C TYR A 149 3.10 -7.16 -8.69
N ASP A 150 3.70 -8.02 -9.53
CA ASP A 150 5.03 -8.57 -9.27
C ASP A 150 6.14 -7.53 -9.34
N MET A 151 5.92 -6.39 -10.01
CA MET A 151 6.89 -5.31 -10.09
C MET A 151 6.77 -4.29 -8.95
N LEU A 152 5.62 -4.24 -8.26
CA LEU A 152 5.37 -3.26 -7.20
C LEU A 152 6.35 -3.43 -6.02
N PRO A 153 6.90 -2.32 -5.48
CA PRO A 153 7.55 -2.34 -4.18
C PRO A 153 6.57 -2.77 -3.09
N HIS A 154 7.05 -3.38 -2.01
CA HIS A 154 6.21 -3.87 -0.91
C HIS A 154 6.38 -3.07 0.38
N ALA A 155 7.32 -2.12 0.41
CA ALA A 155 7.51 -1.21 1.53
C ALA A 155 8.09 0.15 1.10
N ALA A 156 7.87 1.17 1.91
CA ALA A 156 8.58 2.44 1.84
C ALA A 156 9.14 2.84 3.21
N ILE A 157 10.10 3.75 3.23
CA ILE A 157 10.77 4.16 4.47
C ILE A 157 11.22 5.61 4.41
N VAL A 158 11.09 6.29 5.54
CA VAL A 158 11.75 7.56 5.85
C VAL A 158 12.70 7.28 7.00
N ASP A 159 14.01 7.32 6.72
CA ASP A 159 15.04 6.98 7.70
C ASP A 159 14.94 7.88 8.94
N GLY A 160 15.06 7.28 10.13
CA GLY A 160 14.93 7.98 11.41
C GLY A 160 13.48 8.35 11.79
N TYR A 161 12.49 8.06 10.94
CA TYR A 161 11.10 8.43 11.16
C TYR A 161 10.14 7.23 11.11
N ALA A 162 9.77 6.72 9.93
CA ALA A 162 8.70 5.75 9.80
C ALA A 162 8.94 4.73 8.68
N PHE A 163 8.49 3.50 8.92
CA PHE A 163 8.40 2.43 7.93
C PHE A 163 6.96 2.26 7.49
N PHE A 164 6.72 2.16 6.19
CA PHE A 164 5.41 2.08 5.56
C PHE A 164 5.26 0.74 4.86
N VAL A 165 4.19 0.01 5.17
CA VAL A 165 3.97 -1.35 4.67
C VAL A 165 2.47 -1.62 4.59
N HIS A 166 2.04 -2.65 3.87
CA HIS A 166 0.63 -3.04 3.83
C HIS A 166 0.17 -3.76 5.10
N GLY A 167 0.75 -4.94 5.32
CA GLY A 167 0.47 -5.84 6.45
C GLY A 167 1.21 -5.39 7.69
N GLY A 168 2.35 -6.02 7.96
CA GLY A 168 3.10 -5.80 9.18
C GLY A 168 4.57 -6.06 9.01
N VAL A 169 5.31 -6.06 10.12
CA VAL A 169 6.76 -6.20 10.08
C VAL A 169 7.18 -7.67 10.21
N PRO A 170 8.21 -8.11 9.47
CA PRO A 170 8.75 -9.45 9.61
C PRO A 170 9.59 -9.60 10.88
N TYR A 171 9.54 -10.77 11.53
CA TYR A 171 10.27 -11.03 12.77
C TYR A 171 11.67 -11.61 12.57
N ASN A 172 11.99 -12.10 11.37
CA ASN A 172 13.18 -12.90 11.06
C ASN A 172 14.20 -12.21 10.14
N ILE A 173 14.04 -10.91 9.87
CA ILE A 173 15.03 -10.15 9.11
C ILE A 173 16.28 -9.83 9.95
N LYS A 174 17.40 -9.65 9.25
CA LYS A 174 18.72 -9.27 9.76
C LYS A 174 19.12 -7.88 9.31
N SER A 175 18.59 -7.39 8.19
CA SER A 175 18.88 -6.03 7.71
C SER A 175 17.77 -5.46 6.83
N LYS A 176 17.96 -4.20 6.42
CA LYS A 176 17.07 -3.49 5.49
C LYS A 176 17.06 -4.15 4.10
N GLU A 177 18.19 -4.75 3.71
CA GLU A 177 18.34 -5.46 2.44
C GLU A 177 17.45 -6.71 2.36
N ASP A 178 17.16 -7.37 3.48
CA ASP A 178 16.24 -8.51 3.51
C ASP A 178 14.82 -8.06 3.16
N VAL A 179 14.40 -6.89 3.65
CA VAL A 179 13.15 -6.25 3.23
C VAL A 179 13.22 -5.95 1.75
N ALA A 180 14.23 -5.23 1.27
CA ALA A 180 14.35 -4.88 -0.15
C ALA A 180 14.29 -6.09 -1.09
N ASN A 181 14.90 -7.21 -0.71
CA ASN A 181 14.97 -8.45 -1.51
C ASN A 181 13.82 -9.44 -1.26
N ALA A 182 12.86 -9.14 -0.37
CA ALA A 182 11.79 -10.07 0.03
C ALA A 182 11.07 -10.73 -1.16
N ARG A 183 10.79 -9.97 -2.23
CA ARG A 183 10.22 -10.49 -3.48
C ARG A 183 11.08 -11.57 -4.14
N LYS A 184 12.40 -11.36 -4.22
CA LYS A 184 13.32 -12.31 -4.86
C LYS A 184 13.47 -13.60 -4.05
N LEU A 185 13.31 -13.50 -2.74
CA LEU A 185 13.43 -14.62 -1.81
C LEU A 185 12.14 -15.42 -1.68
N HIS A 186 11.00 -14.88 -2.13
CA HIS A 186 9.72 -15.60 -2.14
C HIS A 186 9.72 -16.72 -3.20
N PRO A 187 9.25 -17.95 -2.89
CA PRO A 187 8.65 -18.41 -1.62
C PRO A 187 9.63 -19.12 -0.67
N SER A 188 10.94 -19.14 -0.98
CA SER A 188 11.94 -19.81 -0.14
C SER A 188 12.07 -19.20 1.26
N GLU A 189 11.81 -17.89 1.36
CA GLU A 189 11.65 -17.16 2.62
C GLU A 189 10.28 -16.49 2.66
N ASN A 190 9.73 -16.36 3.86
CA ASN A 190 8.38 -15.83 4.10
C ASN A 190 8.36 -14.33 4.45
N ILE A 191 9.42 -13.58 4.12
CA ILE A 191 9.50 -12.14 4.43
C ILE A 191 8.42 -11.37 3.65
N LEU A 192 8.22 -11.69 2.37
CA LEU A 192 7.17 -11.05 1.57
C LEU A 192 5.78 -11.35 2.11
N GLU A 193 5.51 -12.61 2.47
CA GLU A 193 4.24 -13.00 3.12
C GLU A 193 4.00 -12.16 4.37
N GLN A 194 5.00 -12.05 5.25
CA GLN A 194 4.89 -11.28 6.49
C GLN A 194 4.64 -9.79 6.24
N LEU A 195 5.32 -9.18 5.26
CA LEU A 195 5.11 -7.77 4.90
C LEU A 195 3.68 -7.53 4.41
N LEU A 196 3.06 -8.50 3.72
CA LEU A 196 1.72 -8.35 3.17
C LEU A 196 0.61 -8.77 4.17
N TRP A 197 0.87 -9.69 5.10
CA TRP A 197 -0.17 -10.36 5.89
C TRP A 197 -0.03 -10.28 7.41
N ASN A 198 1.10 -9.81 7.96
CA ASN A 198 1.23 -9.70 9.41
C ASN A 198 0.28 -8.63 9.98
N ASP A 199 -0.24 -8.86 11.18
CA ASP A 199 -1.06 -7.88 11.92
C ASP A 199 -0.48 -7.63 13.33
N PRO A 200 -0.52 -6.39 13.84
CA PRO A 200 -0.15 -6.10 15.21
C PRO A 200 -1.14 -6.74 16.21
N SER A 201 -0.68 -7.07 17.41
CA SER A 201 -1.54 -7.55 18.49
C SER A 201 -1.02 -7.10 19.85
N ASP A 202 -1.84 -6.34 20.56
CA ASP A 202 -1.55 -5.89 21.93
C ASP A 202 -1.72 -7.02 22.98
N GLU A 203 -2.25 -8.18 22.58
CA GLU A 203 -2.49 -9.33 23.46
C GLU A 203 -1.26 -10.25 23.61
N ILE A 204 -0.26 -10.06 22.76
CA ILE A 204 0.97 -10.86 22.73
C ILE A 204 2.21 -9.97 22.77
N LEU A 205 3.35 -10.53 23.15
CA LEU A 205 4.63 -9.81 23.15
C LEU A 205 5.47 -10.10 21.90
N ASP A 206 5.52 -11.35 21.45
CA ASP A 206 6.36 -11.80 20.33
C ASP A 206 5.54 -12.13 19.08
N ILE A 207 5.52 -13.38 18.59
CA ILE A 207 4.73 -13.76 17.41
C ILE A 207 3.84 -14.97 17.67
N THR A 208 2.72 -15.04 16.98
CA THR A 208 1.90 -16.25 16.86
C THR A 208 1.34 -16.37 15.45
N PRO A 209 1.10 -17.58 14.90
CA PRO A 209 0.46 -17.73 13.60
C PRO A 209 -0.85 -16.94 13.48
N SER A 210 -1.07 -16.31 12.32
CA SER A 210 -2.26 -15.51 12.08
C SER A 210 -3.50 -16.39 11.84
N PRO A 211 -4.67 -16.03 12.39
CA PRO A 211 -5.93 -16.70 12.05
C PRO A 211 -6.34 -16.51 10.58
N ARG A 212 -5.68 -15.62 9.83
CA ARG A 212 -5.90 -15.42 8.39
C ARG A 212 -5.46 -16.61 7.53
N GLY A 213 -4.63 -17.50 8.08
CA GLY A 213 -4.02 -18.61 7.33
C GLY A 213 -2.76 -18.24 6.54
N ALA A 214 -2.32 -16.98 6.62
CA ALA A 214 -1.04 -16.47 6.11
C ALA A 214 -0.52 -15.40 7.07
N GLY A 215 0.81 -15.31 7.22
CA GLY A 215 1.46 -14.36 8.13
C GLY A 215 1.28 -14.71 9.62
N TYR A 216 1.61 -13.73 10.46
CA TYR A 216 1.67 -13.84 11.91
C TYR A 216 1.00 -12.62 12.55
N LEU A 217 0.41 -12.83 13.72
CA LEU A 217 0.24 -11.72 14.65
C LEU A 217 1.61 -11.40 15.26
N PHE A 218 1.97 -10.12 15.34
CA PHE A 218 3.20 -9.66 15.99
C PHE A 218 2.88 -8.71 17.14
N GLY A 219 3.58 -8.90 18.26
CA GLY A 219 3.46 -8.08 19.45
C GLY A 219 4.52 -6.99 19.54
N LYS A 220 4.45 -6.23 20.62
CA LYS A 220 5.27 -5.03 20.82
C LYS A 220 6.78 -5.28 20.81
N ASN A 221 7.28 -6.45 21.24
CA ASN A 221 8.72 -6.73 21.19
C ASN A 221 9.23 -6.79 19.76
N ILE A 222 8.43 -7.34 18.83
CA ILE A 222 8.77 -7.42 17.42
C ILE A 222 8.83 -6.03 16.82
N THR A 223 7.85 -5.17 17.11
CA THR A 223 7.90 -3.75 16.72
C THR A 223 9.18 -3.09 17.21
N LEU A 224 9.49 -3.17 18.50
CA LEU A 224 10.67 -2.51 19.08
C LEU A 224 11.99 -3.04 18.51
N ARG A 225 12.08 -4.34 18.23
CA ARG A 225 13.27 -4.94 17.61
C ARG A 225 13.41 -4.50 16.15
N PHE A 226 12.32 -4.55 15.38
CA PHE A 226 12.31 -4.15 13.97
C PHE A 226 12.65 -2.67 13.80
N THR A 227 12.02 -1.78 14.56
CA THR A 227 12.23 -0.33 14.43
C THR A 227 13.67 0.06 14.76
N ARG A 228 14.27 -0.56 15.79
CA ARG A 228 15.71 -0.39 16.10
C ARG A 228 16.61 -0.92 14.99
N LEU A 229 16.30 -2.10 14.44
CA LEU A 229 17.11 -2.74 13.40
C LEU A 229 17.12 -1.93 12.10
N ILE A 230 15.95 -1.42 11.70
CA ILE A 230 15.76 -0.70 10.44
C ILE A 230 16.05 0.80 10.57
N GLY A 231 16.13 1.32 11.80
CA GLY A 231 16.45 2.72 12.06
C GLY A 231 15.26 3.67 11.90
N VAL A 232 14.06 3.25 12.30
CA VAL A 232 12.84 4.06 12.28
C VAL A 232 12.23 4.17 13.68
N LYS A 233 11.26 5.07 13.87
CA LYS A 233 10.52 5.24 15.14
C LYS A 233 9.14 4.59 15.09
N TYR A 234 8.47 4.69 13.95
CA TYR A 234 7.08 4.28 13.78
C TYR A 234 6.91 3.28 12.62
N ILE A 235 5.80 2.53 12.67
CA ILE A 235 5.30 1.72 11.57
C ILE A 235 3.94 2.30 11.17
N VAL A 236 3.74 2.53 9.88
CA VAL A 236 2.45 2.90 9.29
C VAL A 236 2.02 1.77 8.37
N ARG A 237 0.81 1.26 8.59
CA ARG A 237 0.28 0.10 7.88
C ARG A 237 -1.18 0.23 7.48
N SER A 238 -1.72 -0.72 6.71
CA SER A 238 -3.15 -0.77 6.32
C SER A 238 -3.83 -2.11 6.65
N HIS A 239 -4.52 -2.83 5.74
CA HIS A 239 -5.00 -4.23 5.85
C HIS A 239 -5.93 -4.68 6.99
N GLU A 240 -6.02 -3.94 8.10
CA GLU A 240 -7.05 -4.13 9.14
C GLU A 240 -8.12 -3.05 9.03
N PRO A 241 -9.37 -3.43 8.71
CA PRO A 241 -10.48 -2.48 8.67
C PRO A 241 -10.67 -1.77 10.00
N CYS A 242 -10.70 -0.44 9.96
CA CYS A 242 -10.99 0.41 11.11
C CYS A 242 -11.71 1.70 10.66
N ASN A 243 -12.26 2.46 11.61
CA ASN A 243 -12.90 3.76 11.33
C ASN A 243 -11.86 4.87 11.10
N GLY A 244 -11.03 4.70 10.07
CA GLY A 244 -9.99 5.63 9.64
C GLY A 244 -8.61 5.30 10.19
N ILE A 245 -8.42 5.37 11.51
CA ILE A 245 -7.13 5.08 12.17
C ILE A 245 -7.34 4.12 13.35
N SER A 246 -6.40 3.19 13.51
CA SER A 246 -6.22 2.40 14.73
C SER A 246 -4.77 2.45 15.19
N LEU A 247 -4.54 2.35 16.50
CA LEU A 247 -3.20 2.38 17.11
C LEU A 247 -2.95 1.09 17.85
N SER A 248 -1.74 0.56 17.72
CA SER A 248 -1.25 -0.59 18.48
C SER A 248 0.14 -0.32 19.03
N HIS A 249 0.55 -1.11 20.02
CA HIS A 249 1.87 -1.10 20.61
C HIS A 249 2.27 0.29 21.15
N ASP A 250 1.35 0.92 21.89
CA ASP A 250 1.48 2.27 22.45
C ASP A 250 1.70 3.37 21.39
N GLY A 251 1.03 3.24 20.24
CA GLY A 251 1.09 4.22 19.16
C GLY A 251 2.34 4.13 18.28
N LEU A 252 3.18 3.10 18.48
CA LEU A 252 4.31 2.80 17.60
C LEU A 252 3.85 2.27 16.23
N VAL A 253 2.67 1.64 16.19
CA VAL A 253 2.04 1.15 14.96
C VAL A 253 0.76 1.94 14.71
N THR A 254 0.68 2.58 13.56
CA THR A 254 -0.52 3.28 13.07
C THR A 254 -1.10 2.51 11.91
N THR A 255 -2.32 2.00 12.06
CA THR A 255 -3.12 1.45 10.97
C THR A 255 -3.97 2.56 10.37
N VAL A 256 -3.88 2.78 9.05
CA VAL A 256 -4.75 3.68 8.29
C VAL A 256 -5.64 2.89 7.33
N PHE A 257 -6.93 3.20 7.31
CA PHE A 257 -7.90 2.56 6.42
C PHE A 257 -8.71 3.62 5.67
N SER A 258 -8.65 3.57 4.34
CA SER A 258 -9.07 4.67 3.46
C SER A 258 -10.39 4.41 2.74
N ARG A 259 -11.15 3.39 3.17
CA ARG A 259 -12.44 3.02 2.61
C ARG A 259 -13.59 3.21 3.60
N LYS A 260 -14.71 3.72 3.08
CA LYS A 260 -15.97 3.94 3.82
C LYS A 260 -17.06 2.98 3.36
N GLY A 261 -17.94 2.59 4.27
CA GLY A 261 -19.11 1.78 3.94
C GLY A 261 -18.81 0.30 3.68
N PRO A 262 -19.73 -0.41 2.98
CA PRO A 262 -19.61 -1.85 2.73
C PRO A 262 -18.31 -2.21 1.99
N PRO A 263 -17.76 -3.43 2.16
CA PRO A 263 -18.27 -4.53 2.99
C PRO A 263 -17.83 -4.44 4.45
N TYR A 264 -16.98 -3.47 4.81
CA TYR A 264 -16.43 -3.35 6.17
C TYR A 264 -17.29 -2.48 7.09
N PHE A 265 -18.26 -1.75 6.51
CA PHE A 265 -19.23 -0.91 7.22
C PHE A 265 -18.60 0.18 8.08
N ASN A 266 -17.39 0.61 7.72
CA ASN A 266 -16.74 1.76 8.36
C ASN A 266 -17.60 3.00 8.19
N THR A 267 -17.86 3.69 9.30
CA THR A 267 -18.61 4.95 9.32
C THR A 267 -17.76 6.15 8.91
N LYS A 268 -16.44 6.01 9.04
CA LYS A 268 -15.42 7.00 8.66
C LYS A 268 -14.26 6.29 7.99
N ALA A 269 -13.56 7.00 7.12
CA ALA A 269 -12.27 6.63 6.58
C ALA A 269 -11.25 7.72 6.90
N ALA A 270 -9.96 7.42 6.72
CA ALA A 270 -8.91 8.41 6.86
C ALA A 270 -7.78 8.21 5.85
N PHE A 271 -7.02 9.27 5.65
CA PHE A 271 -5.69 9.24 5.07
C PHE A 271 -4.75 10.04 5.98
N LEU A 272 -3.44 9.88 5.84
CA LEU A 272 -2.46 10.68 6.59
C LEU A 272 -1.88 11.79 5.69
N ASN A 273 -1.65 12.98 6.23
CA ASN A 273 -0.93 14.07 5.55
C ASN A 273 0.29 14.51 6.37
N ILE A 274 1.36 13.72 6.27
CA ILE A 274 2.55 13.79 7.12
C ILE A 274 3.47 14.92 6.66
N LYS A 275 4.01 15.69 7.61
CA LYS A 275 5.02 16.76 7.40
C LYS A 275 6.35 16.52 8.13
N GLU A 276 6.53 15.32 8.70
CA GLU A 276 7.59 14.93 9.63
C GLU A 276 7.58 15.65 11.00
N GLY A 277 8.12 14.98 12.02
CA GLY A 277 8.29 15.53 13.37
C GLY A 277 7.46 14.83 14.45
N ASP A 278 6.15 14.71 14.23
CA ASP A 278 5.23 14.08 15.18
C ASP A 278 4.89 12.63 14.81
N ALA A 279 4.25 11.90 15.72
CA ALA A 279 3.78 10.55 15.45
C ALA A 279 2.79 10.52 14.26
N PRO A 280 2.87 9.56 13.32
CA PRO A 280 2.09 9.58 12.08
C PRO A 280 0.58 9.79 12.25
N TYR A 281 -0.01 9.23 13.30
CA TYR A 281 -1.45 9.33 13.57
C TYR A 281 -1.93 10.75 13.88
N SER A 282 -1.05 11.67 14.30
CA SER A 282 -1.42 13.07 14.54
C SER A 282 -1.77 13.82 13.25
N TYR A 283 -1.36 13.28 12.10
CA TYR A 283 -1.60 13.83 10.76
C TYR A 283 -2.83 13.22 10.06
N ALA A 284 -3.69 12.50 10.79
CA ALA A 284 -4.86 11.88 10.22
C ALA A 284 -5.93 12.90 9.79
N VAL A 285 -6.44 12.72 8.57
CA VAL A 285 -7.56 13.49 8.02
C VAL A 285 -8.72 12.54 7.78
N TYR A 286 -9.80 12.74 8.53
CA TYR A 286 -11.00 11.89 8.50
C TYR A 286 -12.06 12.41 7.53
N PHE A 287 -12.84 11.50 6.94
CA PHE A 287 -13.99 11.79 6.08
C PHE A 287 -15.07 10.68 6.11
#